data_AF-A0A816PTQ6-F1
#
_entry.id   AF-A0A816PTQ6-F1
#
_cell.length_a   1.000
_cell.length_b   1.000
_cell.length_c   1.000
_cell.angle_alpha   90.00
_cell.angle_beta   90.00
_cell.angle_gamma   90.00
#
_symmetry.space_group_name_H-M   'P 1'
#
loop_
_entity.id
_entity.type
_entity.pdbx_description
1 polymer ?
#
loop_
_entity_poly.entity_id
_entity_poly.type
_entity_poly.pdbx_seq_one_letter_code
_entity_poly.pdbx_strand_id
1 'polypeptide(L)'
;MVHHLLMYECDLKAVFDDKNLPDGECDDIYRQIIACTTNIAGGWAVGGEDIVDFPEITGYPVGGDFEIKYYMIQIHYDNPKLTPNRRDSSGIRFYLGKELRQYDLGYLSLGALPNPSGIAIPPKLDRFIIDAYCPTEVTQSFPQSGITVLGAFPHTHLQGQSVWTKIIRNKKAVEYLFNAEAYDFNYQFQNILSRPIAVILLVLPDTTTR
;
A
#
# COMPACT_ATOMS: atom_id res chain seq x y z
N MET A 1 -9.53 -6.98 -18.52
CA MET A 1 -8.63 -8.15 -18.39
C MET A 1 -7.69 -7.89 -17.26
N VAL A 2 -6.63 -7.09 -17.40
CA VAL A 2 -5.93 -6.61 -16.20
C VAL A 2 -6.88 -5.70 -15.42
N HIS A 3 -7.14 -6.04 -14.16
CA HIS A 3 -7.97 -5.24 -13.27
C HIS A 3 -7.10 -4.42 -12.30
N HIS A 4 -6.08 -5.05 -11.72
CA HIS A 4 -5.09 -4.33 -10.94
C HIS A 4 -3.76 -5.09 -10.95
N LEU A 5 -2.71 -4.38 -10.60
CA LEU A 5 -1.36 -4.89 -10.46
C LEU A 5 -0.82 -4.38 -9.13
N LEU A 6 -0.19 -5.28 -8.37
CA LEU A 6 0.52 -4.95 -7.14
C LEU A 6 1.98 -5.35 -7.26
N MET A 7 2.85 -4.52 -6.71
CA MET A 7 4.27 -4.77 -6.61
C MET A 7 4.65 -4.93 -5.15
N TYR A 8 5.36 -6.00 -4.86
CA TYR A 8 5.78 -6.36 -3.53
C TYR A 8 7.29 -6.42 -3.43
N GLU A 9 7.84 -6.00 -2.29
CA GLU A 9 9.23 -6.20 -1.96
C GLU A 9 9.46 -7.61 -1.44
N CYS A 10 10.53 -8.24 -1.90
CA CYS A 10 10.88 -9.59 -1.49
C CYS A 10 12.30 -9.64 -0.93
N ASP A 11 12.44 -10.31 0.22
CA ASP A 11 13.73 -10.85 0.65
C ASP A 11 13.84 -12.33 0.25
N LEU A 12 14.37 -12.57 -0.95
CA LEU A 12 14.50 -13.93 -1.47
C LEU A 12 15.68 -14.70 -0.85
N LYS A 13 16.60 -14.05 -0.10
CA LYS A 13 17.74 -14.75 0.52
C LYS A 13 17.29 -15.82 1.52
N ALA A 14 16.09 -15.67 2.07
CA ALA A 14 15.51 -16.63 2.99
C ALA A 14 14.86 -17.84 2.28
N VAL A 15 14.54 -17.77 0.97
CA VAL A 15 13.56 -18.69 0.35
C VAL A 15 13.94 -19.24 -1.04
N PHE A 16 14.75 -18.58 -1.88
CA PHE A 16 15.04 -19.05 -3.25
C PHE A 16 16.52 -19.05 -3.63
N ASP A 17 16.92 -20.03 -4.45
CA ASP A 17 18.12 -19.96 -5.28
C ASP A 17 17.75 -19.16 -6.55
N ASP A 18 18.49 -18.09 -6.85
CA ASP A 18 18.22 -17.09 -7.89
C ASP A 18 17.95 -17.66 -9.30
N LYS A 19 18.20 -18.95 -9.51
CA LYS A 19 18.06 -19.65 -10.80
C LYS A 19 16.65 -20.17 -11.08
N ASN A 20 15.76 -20.26 -10.09
CA ASN A 20 14.41 -20.82 -10.23
C ASN A 20 13.35 -19.96 -9.54
N LEU A 21 13.16 -18.72 -10.01
CA LEU A 21 12.09 -17.86 -9.53
C LEU A 21 10.73 -18.41 -10.02
N PRO A 22 9.75 -18.61 -9.11
CA PRO A 22 8.44 -19.14 -9.48
C PRO A 22 7.60 -18.09 -10.21
N ASP A 23 6.97 -18.48 -11.31
CA ASP A 23 5.82 -17.81 -11.91
C ASP A 23 4.60 -18.74 -11.85
N GLY A 24 3.39 -18.16 -11.89
CA GLY A 24 2.15 -18.94 -11.87
C GLY A 24 0.99 -18.28 -11.15
N GLU A 25 -0.04 -19.06 -10.91
CA GLU A 25 -1.22 -18.60 -10.14
C GLU A 25 -0.84 -18.36 -8.68
N CYS A 26 -1.26 -17.21 -8.14
CA CYS A 26 -0.86 -16.81 -6.79
C CYS A 26 -1.30 -17.81 -5.70
N ASP A 27 -2.39 -18.54 -5.92
CA ASP A 27 -2.86 -19.56 -4.97
C ASP A 27 -1.93 -20.79 -4.96
N ASP A 28 -1.35 -21.14 -6.10
CA ASP A 28 -0.48 -22.30 -6.26
C ASP A 28 0.94 -22.06 -5.73
N ILE A 29 1.40 -20.82 -5.75
CA ILE A 29 2.71 -20.40 -5.26
C ILE A 29 2.63 -19.64 -3.92
N TYR A 30 1.53 -19.82 -3.16
CA TYR A 30 1.27 -19.07 -1.92
C TYR A 30 2.41 -19.18 -0.88
N ARG A 31 3.03 -20.35 -0.74
CA ARG A 31 4.17 -20.55 0.20
C ARG A 31 5.41 -19.76 -0.21
N GLN A 32 5.59 -19.58 -1.52
CA GLN A 32 6.66 -18.81 -2.13
C GLN A 32 6.40 -17.31 -2.02
N ILE A 33 5.12 -16.93 -2.09
CA ILE A 33 4.61 -15.56 -2.02
C ILE A 33 4.67 -14.97 -0.61
N ILE A 34 4.52 -15.78 0.45
CA ILE A 34 4.55 -15.28 1.85
C ILE A 34 5.82 -14.46 2.16
N ALA A 35 6.96 -14.81 1.54
CA ALA A 35 8.24 -14.11 1.68
C ALA A 35 8.26 -12.69 1.09
N CYS A 36 7.23 -12.33 0.31
CA CYS A 36 7.10 -11.05 -0.39
C CYS A 36 5.90 -10.23 0.07
N THR A 37 4.87 -10.86 0.66
CA THR A 37 3.55 -10.22 0.82
C THR A 37 3.42 -9.13 1.87
N THR A 38 4.48 -8.84 2.64
CA THR A 38 4.36 -7.88 3.74
C THR A 38 4.49 -6.43 3.30
N ASN A 39 5.26 -6.16 2.24
CA ASN A 39 5.60 -4.79 1.84
C ASN A 39 5.15 -4.52 0.40
N ILE A 40 4.09 -3.73 0.25
CA ILE A 40 3.67 -3.22 -1.06
C ILE A 40 4.59 -2.05 -1.43
N ALA A 41 5.27 -2.14 -2.56
CA ALA A 41 6.13 -1.08 -3.10
C ALA A 41 5.47 -0.25 -4.20
N GLY A 42 4.25 -0.62 -4.60
CA GLY A 42 3.46 0.12 -5.58
C GLY A 42 2.26 -0.67 -6.06
N GLY A 43 1.35 0.02 -6.74
CA GLY A 43 0.18 -0.60 -7.32
C GLY A 43 -0.48 0.27 -8.39
N TRP A 44 -1.24 -0.38 -9.25
CA TRP A 44 -2.10 0.25 -10.24
C TRP A 44 -3.43 -0.50 -10.28
N ALA A 45 -4.53 0.21 -10.50
CA ALA A 45 -5.86 -0.38 -10.60
C ALA A 45 -6.70 0.35 -11.65
N VAL A 46 -7.78 -0.29 -12.11
CA VAL A 46 -8.72 0.31 -13.06
C VAL A 46 -9.19 1.69 -12.60
N GLY A 47 -9.33 2.61 -13.57
CA GLY A 47 -9.69 4.00 -13.31
C GLY A 47 -8.55 4.87 -12.79
N GLY A 48 -7.41 4.28 -12.39
CA GLY A 48 -6.19 5.00 -12.08
C GLY A 48 -5.47 5.50 -13.33
N GLU A 49 -4.97 6.73 -13.25
CA GLU A 49 -3.99 7.26 -14.21
C GLU A 49 -2.59 6.65 -13.96
N ASP A 50 -1.57 7.12 -14.69
CA ASP A 50 -0.19 6.72 -14.47
C ASP A 50 0.23 6.93 -13.00
N ILE A 51 1.07 6.04 -12.48
CA ILE A 51 1.62 6.15 -11.12
C ILE A 51 2.41 7.47 -11.05
N VAL A 52 1.92 8.39 -10.22
CA VAL A 52 2.23 9.83 -10.25
C VAL A 52 3.69 10.14 -9.90
N ASP A 53 4.22 11.18 -10.54
CA ASP A 53 5.49 11.83 -10.19
C ASP A 53 5.42 12.43 -8.78
N PHE A 54 6.19 11.85 -7.85
CA PHE A 54 6.45 12.46 -6.55
C PHE A 54 7.44 13.62 -6.69
N PRO A 55 7.57 14.53 -5.70
CA PRO A 55 8.49 15.65 -5.78
C PRO A 55 9.92 15.22 -6.14
N GLU A 56 10.64 16.00 -6.96
CA GLU A 56 11.97 15.63 -7.50
C GLU A 56 13.04 15.31 -6.43
N ILE A 57 12.85 15.82 -5.22
CA ILE A 57 13.69 15.57 -4.05
C ILE A 57 13.43 14.22 -3.38
N THR A 58 12.44 13.47 -3.85
CA THR A 58 12.02 12.18 -3.31
C THR A 58 12.23 11.06 -4.34
N GLY A 59 12.55 9.87 -3.86
CA GLY A 59 12.70 8.70 -4.72
C GLY A 59 12.52 7.40 -3.95
N TYR A 60 12.03 6.37 -4.62
CA TYR A 60 11.94 5.03 -4.03
C TYR A 60 13.32 4.36 -4.11
N PRO A 61 13.98 4.04 -2.99
CA PRO A 61 15.29 3.40 -3.03
C PRO A 61 15.18 1.97 -3.54
N VAL A 62 16.04 1.59 -4.50
CA VAL A 62 16.09 0.24 -5.08
C VAL A 62 17.54 -0.27 -5.16
N GLY A 63 17.77 -1.55 -4.85
CA GLY A 63 19.07 -2.21 -5.02
C GLY A 63 20.11 -1.90 -3.91
N GLY A 64 21.38 -1.73 -4.26
CA GLY A 64 22.46 -1.32 -3.34
C GLY A 64 22.76 -2.30 -2.21
N ASP A 65 23.13 -1.80 -1.02
CA ASP A 65 23.26 -2.58 0.22
C ASP A 65 21.94 -2.72 1.00
N PHE A 66 20.82 -2.21 0.45
CA PHE A 66 19.50 -2.30 1.06
C PHE A 66 18.99 -3.75 1.11
N GLU A 67 18.08 -4.04 2.04
CA GLU A 67 17.58 -5.39 2.28
C GLU A 67 16.78 -5.96 1.09
N ILE A 68 16.14 -5.09 0.29
CA ILE A 68 15.26 -5.49 -0.80
C ILE A 68 16.05 -5.72 -2.09
N LYS A 69 16.07 -6.96 -2.56
CA LYS A 69 16.78 -7.35 -3.79
C LYS A 69 15.86 -7.68 -4.96
N TYR A 70 14.59 -7.95 -4.67
CA TYR A 70 13.65 -8.46 -5.66
C TYR A 70 12.28 -7.83 -5.48
N TYR A 71 11.58 -7.71 -6.60
CA TYR A 71 10.17 -7.35 -6.64
C TYR A 71 9.36 -8.50 -7.21
N MET A 72 8.25 -8.81 -6.55
CA MET A 72 7.22 -9.69 -7.09
C MET A 72 6.07 -8.84 -7.62
N ILE A 73 5.65 -9.12 -8.85
CA ILE A 73 4.50 -8.49 -9.47
C ILE A 73 3.33 -9.47 -9.44
N GLN A 74 2.24 -9.07 -8.76
CA GLN A 74 0.97 -9.77 -8.78
C GLN A 74 0.03 -9.05 -9.74
N ILE A 75 -0.60 -9.79 -10.65
CA ILE A 75 -1.58 -9.25 -11.59
C ILE A 75 -2.93 -9.95 -11.35
N HIS A 76 -3.95 -9.16 -11.04
CA HIS A 76 -5.31 -9.65 -10.97
C HIS A 76 -5.97 -9.50 -12.35
N TYR A 77 -6.29 -10.65 -12.95
CA TYR A 77 -7.03 -10.70 -14.21
C TYR A 77 -8.53 -10.92 -13.95
N ASP A 78 -9.34 -9.96 -14.40
CA ASP A 78 -10.78 -10.12 -14.55
C ASP A 78 -11.12 -10.53 -15.99
N ASN A 79 -11.49 -11.80 -16.18
CA ASN A 79 -11.81 -12.43 -17.47
C ASN A 79 -13.25 -12.96 -17.50
N PRO A 80 -14.28 -12.09 -17.40
CA PRO A 80 -15.68 -12.51 -17.27
C PRO A 80 -16.20 -13.22 -18.53
N LYS A 81 -15.58 -12.97 -19.70
CA LYS A 81 -15.92 -13.60 -20.98
C LYS A 81 -15.22 -14.96 -21.18
N LEU A 82 -14.42 -15.41 -20.21
CA LEU A 82 -13.64 -16.66 -20.26
C LEU A 82 -12.90 -16.85 -21.58
N THR A 83 -12.31 -15.76 -22.10
CA THR A 83 -11.66 -15.80 -23.41
C THR A 83 -10.43 -16.70 -23.35
N PRO A 84 -10.38 -17.81 -24.11
CA PRO A 84 -9.29 -18.78 -24.01
C PRO A 84 -8.05 -18.30 -24.75
N ASN A 85 -6.89 -18.89 -24.41
CA ASN A 85 -5.60 -18.74 -25.13
C ASN A 85 -5.12 -17.29 -25.30
N ARG A 86 -5.53 -16.38 -24.41
CA ARG A 86 -5.05 -15.01 -24.43
C ARG A 86 -3.65 -14.94 -23.83
N ARG A 87 -2.75 -14.27 -24.55
CA ARG A 87 -1.41 -13.93 -24.05
C ARG A 87 -1.42 -12.48 -23.58
N ASP A 88 -0.82 -12.27 -22.42
CA ASP A 88 -0.65 -10.95 -21.81
C ASP A 88 0.83 -10.72 -21.51
N SER A 89 1.26 -9.47 -21.58
CA SER A 89 2.63 -9.04 -21.25
C SER A 89 2.60 -7.69 -20.51
N SER A 90 1.59 -7.49 -19.68
CA SER A 90 1.42 -6.29 -18.87
C SER A 90 2.46 -6.26 -17.74
N GLY A 91 2.80 -5.07 -17.27
CA GLY A 91 3.78 -4.89 -16.20
C GLY A 91 3.96 -3.44 -15.80
N ILE A 92 5.01 -3.18 -15.02
CA ILE A 92 5.40 -1.83 -14.57
C ILE A 92 6.65 -1.38 -15.32
N ARG A 93 6.73 -0.11 -15.68
CA ARG A 93 7.97 0.55 -16.14
C ARG A 93 8.57 1.39 -15.01
N PHE A 94 9.84 1.18 -14.73
CA PHE A 94 10.60 1.99 -13.78
C PHE A 94 11.47 3.03 -14.49
N TYR A 95 11.55 4.23 -13.91
CA TYR A 95 12.48 5.27 -14.30
C TYR A 95 13.51 5.43 -13.18
N LEU A 96 14.73 4.93 -13.41
CA LEU A 96 15.76 4.82 -12.37
C LEU A 96 16.84 5.89 -12.53
N GLY A 97 17.18 6.54 -11.42
CA GLY A 97 18.38 7.36 -11.28
C GLY A 97 19.56 6.52 -10.76
N LYS A 98 20.80 7.02 -10.94
CA LYS A 98 22.01 6.38 -10.38
C LYS A 98 22.31 6.81 -8.95
N GLU A 99 21.74 7.92 -8.50
CA GLU A 99 21.99 8.53 -7.19
C GLU A 99 20.70 8.56 -6.37
N LEU A 100 20.83 8.39 -5.05
CA LEU A 100 19.71 8.52 -4.13
C LEU A 100 19.21 9.97 -4.11
N ARG A 101 17.90 10.11 -3.92
CA ARG A 101 17.26 11.42 -3.70
C ARG A 101 17.44 11.86 -2.26
N GLN A 102 17.04 13.09 -1.94
CA GLN A 102 17.20 13.64 -0.59
C GLN A 102 16.34 12.90 0.45
N TYR A 103 15.15 12.43 0.03
CA TYR A 103 14.23 11.71 0.89
C TYR A 103 13.76 10.40 0.24
N ASP A 104 13.79 9.32 1.02
CA ASP A 104 13.28 8.03 0.59
C ASP A 104 11.75 8.02 0.61
N LEU A 105 11.15 7.53 -0.47
CA LEU A 105 9.73 7.21 -0.54
C LEU A 105 9.49 5.79 -0.02
N GLY A 106 8.31 5.60 0.57
CA GLY A 106 7.81 4.29 0.97
C GLY A 106 6.30 4.29 1.02
N TYR A 107 5.71 3.10 1.11
CA TYR A 107 4.28 2.92 1.32
C TYR A 107 4.03 2.42 2.75
N LEU A 108 3.00 2.96 3.38
CA LEU A 108 2.49 2.49 4.65
C LEU A 108 1.08 1.93 4.44
N SER A 109 0.95 0.62 4.51
CA SER A 109 -0.36 -0.05 4.41
C SER A 109 -1.14 0.12 5.71
N LEU A 110 -2.33 0.71 5.62
CA LEU A 110 -3.25 0.92 6.73
C LEU A 110 -4.60 0.30 6.40
N GLY A 111 -5.23 -0.39 7.36
CA GLY A 111 -6.55 -0.95 7.17
C GLY A 111 -6.81 -2.21 7.98
N ALA A 112 -7.99 -2.79 7.80
CA ALA A 112 -8.33 -4.09 8.35
C ALA A 112 -7.59 -5.19 7.59
N LEU A 113 -7.30 -6.30 8.27
CA LEU A 113 -6.72 -7.48 7.62
C LEU A 113 -7.66 -7.98 6.51
N PRO A 114 -7.17 -8.28 5.30
CA PRO A 114 -7.98 -8.70 4.16
C PRO A 114 -8.40 -10.19 4.28
N ASN A 115 -8.97 -10.56 5.43
CA ASN A 115 -9.43 -11.90 5.75
C ASN A 115 -10.63 -11.83 6.73
N PRO A 116 -11.33 -12.95 6.99
CA PRO A 116 -12.50 -12.96 7.86
C PRO A 116 -12.27 -12.47 9.29
N SER A 117 -11.02 -12.44 9.78
CA SER A 117 -10.69 -11.90 11.10
C SER A 117 -10.65 -10.38 11.15
N GLY A 118 -10.41 -9.71 10.00
CA GLY A 118 -10.42 -8.25 9.89
C GLY A 118 -11.69 -7.68 9.25
N ILE A 119 -12.27 -8.41 8.30
CA ILE A 119 -13.41 -7.96 7.50
C ILE A 119 -14.51 -9.02 7.53
N ALA A 120 -15.60 -8.70 8.24
CA ALA A 120 -16.82 -9.50 8.26
C ALA A 120 -18.03 -8.56 8.22
N ILE A 121 -18.71 -8.50 7.07
CA ILE A 121 -19.87 -7.63 6.85
C ILE A 121 -21.15 -8.48 6.94
N PRO A 122 -22.03 -8.23 7.93
CA PRO A 122 -23.30 -8.94 8.01
C PRO A 122 -24.18 -8.66 6.79
N PRO A 123 -24.93 -9.66 6.30
CA PRO A 123 -25.79 -9.48 5.14
C PRO A 123 -26.98 -8.54 5.46
N LYS A 124 -27.47 -7.83 4.44
CA LYS A 124 -28.67 -6.97 4.50
C LYS A 124 -28.58 -5.75 5.41
N LEU A 125 -27.36 -5.30 5.74
CA LEU A 125 -27.16 -4.00 6.38
C LEU A 125 -26.98 -2.92 5.31
N ASP A 126 -27.69 -1.80 5.46
CA ASP A 126 -27.54 -0.65 4.55
C ASP A 126 -26.17 0.00 4.70
N ARG A 127 -25.62 0.02 5.92
CA ARG A 127 -24.31 0.57 6.23
C ARG A 127 -23.66 -0.19 7.37
N PHE A 128 -22.39 -0.55 7.19
CA PHE A 128 -21.56 -1.16 8.21
C PHE A 128 -20.15 -0.55 8.13
N ILE A 129 -19.62 -0.09 9.27
CA ILE A 129 -18.31 0.56 9.33
C ILE A 129 -17.31 -0.47 9.85
N ILE A 130 -16.18 -0.58 9.14
CA ILE A 130 -15.03 -1.35 9.59
C ILE A 130 -13.95 -0.34 9.95
N ASP A 131 -13.59 -0.29 11.23
CA ASP A 131 -12.52 0.57 11.73
C ASP A 131 -11.24 -0.24 11.92
N ALA A 132 -10.12 0.34 11.51
CA ALA A 132 -8.78 -0.17 11.78
C ALA A 132 -7.89 0.97 12.31
N TYR A 133 -6.97 0.63 13.19
CA TYR A 133 -6.15 1.60 13.92
C TYR A 133 -4.67 1.27 13.74
N CYS A 134 -3.87 2.30 13.45
CA CYS A 134 -2.42 2.27 13.65
C CYS A 134 -2.15 2.93 15.01
N PRO A 135 -1.91 2.14 16.06
CA PRO A 135 -1.86 2.66 17.41
C PRO A 135 -0.53 3.36 17.68
N THR A 136 -0.48 4.15 18.76
CA THR A 136 0.69 4.98 19.09
C THR A 136 1.97 4.16 19.20
N GLU A 137 1.86 2.95 19.77
CA GLU A 137 2.95 1.98 19.96
C GLU A 137 3.60 1.60 18.62
N VAL A 138 2.84 1.56 17.54
CA VAL A 138 3.38 1.33 16.19
C VAL A 138 4.03 2.61 15.68
N THR A 139 3.38 3.77 15.81
CA THR A 139 3.96 5.04 15.34
C THR A 139 5.25 5.43 16.07
N GLN A 140 5.50 4.88 17.27
CA GLN A 140 6.74 5.07 18.04
C GLN A 140 7.97 4.47 17.34
N SER A 141 7.79 3.55 16.40
CA SER A 141 8.90 3.01 15.59
C SER A 141 9.30 3.95 14.43
N PHE A 142 8.53 5.01 14.17
CA PHE A 142 8.87 5.97 13.13
C PHE A 142 10.14 6.76 13.52
N PRO A 143 10.86 7.31 12.54
CA PRO A 143 11.97 8.23 12.80
C PRO A 143 11.55 9.35 13.76
N GLN A 144 12.47 9.84 14.58
CA GLN A 144 12.19 10.92 15.54
C GLN A 144 11.66 12.20 14.84
N SER A 145 12.10 12.44 13.61
CA SER A 145 11.60 13.51 12.74
C SER A 145 10.17 13.29 12.21
N GLY A 146 9.58 12.13 12.49
CA GLY A 146 8.33 11.67 11.91
C GLY A 146 8.46 11.24 10.45
N ILE A 147 7.30 11.02 9.83
CA ILE A 147 7.15 10.79 8.39
C ILE A 147 6.34 11.93 7.77
N THR A 148 6.47 12.11 6.45
CA THR A 148 5.63 13.04 5.68
C THR A 148 4.79 12.26 4.69
N VAL A 149 3.47 12.35 4.84
CA VAL A 149 2.52 11.72 3.92
C VAL A 149 2.32 12.63 2.73
N LEU A 150 2.52 12.10 1.52
CA LEU A 150 2.40 12.82 0.26
C LEU A 150 1.12 12.46 -0.51
N GLY A 151 0.58 11.28 -0.27
CA GLY A 151 -0.59 10.76 -0.96
C GLY A 151 -1.22 9.58 -0.23
N ALA A 152 -2.36 9.14 -0.74
CA ALA A 152 -3.10 7.98 -0.26
C ALA A 152 -3.62 7.15 -1.44
N PHE A 153 -3.65 5.83 -1.28
CA PHE A 153 -4.18 4.89 -2.26
C PHE A 153 -5.31 4.06 -1.62
N PRO A 154 -6.55 4.54 -1.60
CA PRO A 154 -7.66 3.82 -0.99
C PRO A 154 -8.06 2.59 -1.82
N HIS A 155 -8.20 1.46 -1.15
CA HIS A 155 -8.60 0.20 -1.78
C HIS A 155 -9.74 -0.46 -0.98
N THR A 156 -10.80 -0.87 -1.68
CA THR A 156 -11.82 -1.80 -1.17
C THR A 156 -12.16 -2.83 -2.23
N HIS A 157 -13.03 -3.79 -1.90
CA HIS A 157 -13.75 -4.59 -2.89
C HIS A 157 -15.13 -3.97 -3.20
N LEU A 158 -15.97 -4.68 -3.94
CA LEU A 158 -17.28 -4.23 -4.46
C LEU A 158 -18.25 -3.62 -3.43
N GLN A 159 -18.15 -4.00 -2.16
CA GLN A 159 -19.07 -3.52 -1.11
C GLN A 159 -18.63 -2.20 -0.45
N GLY A 160 -17.45 -1.68 -0.79
CA GLY A 160 -16.97 -0.40 -0.26
C GLY A 160 -17.70 0.77 -0.90
N GLN A 161 -18.32 1.61 -0.08
CA GLN A 161 -19.07 2.81 -0.53
C GLN A 161 -18.42 4.12 -0.07
N SER A 162 -17.62 4.08 0.99
CA SER A 162 -16.92 5.24 1.55
C SER A 162 -15.63 4.81 2.23
N VAL A 163 -14.58 5.62 2.10
CA VAL A 163 -13.26 5.34 2.71
C VAL A 163 -12.68 6.64 3.26
N TRP A 164 -12.15 6.59 4.49
CA TRP A 164 -11.41 7.71 5.06
C TRP A 164 -10.27 7.22 5.92
N THR A 165 -9.23 8.05 6.02
CA THR A 165 -8.11 7.87 6.93
C THR A 165 -7.88 9.18 7.67
N LYS A 166 -7.84 9.11 9.01
CA LYS A 166 -7.71 10.29 9.88
C LYS A 166 -6.49 10.18 10.77
N ILE A 167 -5.83 11.30 11.01
CA ILE A 167 -4.85 11.44 12.08
C ILE A 167 -5.59 11.77 13.36
N ILE A 168 -5.35 10.98 14.41
CA ILE A 168 -5.90 11.21 15.74
C ILE A 168 -4.76 11.67 16.65
N ARG A 169 -4.91 12.83 17.28
CA ARG A 169 -4.00 13.34 18.32
C ARG A 169 -4.81 13.64 19.57
N ASN A 170 -4.34 13.20 20.74
CA ASN A 170 -5.03 13.39 22.02
C ASN A 170 -6.54 13.03 21.96
N LYS A 171 -6.84 11.87 21.33
CA LYS A 171 -8.21 11.34 21.15
C LYS A 171 -9.14 12.21 20.28
N LYS A 172 -8.60 13.16 19.50
CA LYS A 172 -9.37 13.98 18.55
C LYS A 172 -8.83 13.79 17.14
N ALA A 173 -9.73 13.65 16.17
CA ALA A 173 -9.37 13.73 14.76
C ALA A 173 -8.91 15.16 14.45
N VAL A 174 -7.69 15.31 13.93
CA VAL A 174 -7.11 16.62 13.62
C VAL A 174 -6.99 16.86 12.12
N GLU A 175 -6.93 15.80 11.32
CA GLU A 175 -6.65 15.89 9.90
C GLU A 175 -7.09 14.61 9.18
N TYR A 176 -7.45 14.72 7.89
CA TYR A 176 -7.71 13.59 7.01
C TYR A 176 -6.52 13.38 6.08
N LEU A 177 -6.01 12.15 6.02
CA LEU A 177 -5.08 11.72 4.96
C LEU A 177 -5.82 11.29 3.70
N PHE A 178 -7.10 10.92 3.83
CA PHE A 178 -7.99 10.64 2.70
C PHE A 178 -9.44 10.70 3.18
N ASN A 179 -10.36 11.16 2.33
CA ASN A 179 -11.79 11.15 2.61
C ASN A 179 -12.62 11.09 1.32
N ALA A 180 -13.30 9.98 1.09
CA ALA A 180 -14.27 9.82 0.01
C ALA A 180 -15.58 9.27 0.58
N GLU A 181 -16.64 10.08 0.54
CA GLU A 181 -17.98 9.66 0.96
C GLU A 181 -18.70 8.83 -0.10
N ALA A 182 -18.34 9.03 -1.37
CA ALA A 182 -18.83 8.28 -2.53
C ALA A 182 -17.63 7.62 -3.25
N TYR A 183 -17.10 6.57 -2.64
CA TYR A 183 -16.01 5.78 -3.22
C TYR A 183 -16.57 4.81 -4.27
N ASP A 184 -15.86 4.66 -5.40
CA ASP A 184 -16.16 3.67 -6.43
C ASP A 184 -14.97 2.71 -6.58
N PHE A 185 -15.25 1.42 -6.43
CA PHE A 185 -14.28 0.34 -6.63
C PHE A 185 -13.61 0.39 -8.01
N ASN A 186 -14.29 0.91 -9.03
CA ASN A 186 -13.77 1.02 -10.39
C ASN A 186 -12.92 2.28 -10.62
N TYR A 187 -12.73 3.11 -9.58
CA TYR A 187 -11.95 4.33 -9.65
C TYR A 187 -10.94 4.41 -8.50
N GLN A 188 -9.88 3.62 -8.61
CA GLN A 188 -8.81 3.57 -7.60
C GLN A 188 -7.55 4.20 -8.18
N PHE A 189 -7.18 5.36 -7.67
CA PHE A 189 -6.05 6.15 -8.13
C PHE A 189 -5.20 6.62 -6.95
N GLN A 190 -3.93 6.92 -7.23
CA GLN A 190 -3.04 7.54 -6.26
C GLN A 190 -3.50 8.98 -6.00
N ASN A 191 -4.14 9.21 -4.86
CA ASN A 191 -4.58 10.54 -4.47
C ASN A 191 -3.39 11.32 -3.90
N ILE A 192 -2.86 12.28 -4.64
CA ILE A 192 -1.83 13.19 -4.14
C ILE A 192 -2.49 14.24 -3.27
N LEU A 193 -1.92 14.46 -2.09
CA LEU A 193 -2.41 15.47 -1.18
C LEU A 193 -2.08 16.86 -1.71
N SER A 194 -3.04 17.78 -1.60
CA SER A 194 -2.84 19.19 -1.95
C SER A 194 -1.69 19.86 -1.17
N ARG A 195 -1.37 19.32 0.01
CA ARG A 195 -0.16 19.64 0.76
C ARG A 195 0.37 18.40 1.47
N PRO A 196 1.70 18.26 1.62
CA PRO A 196 2.28 17.24 2.49
C PRO A 196 1.78 17.35 3.94
N ILE A 197 1.60 16.22 4.60
CA ILE A 197 1.12 16.16 5.99
C ILE A 197 2.18 15.47 6.86
N ALA A 198 2.68 16.19 7.86
CA ALA A 198 3.67 15.67 8.79
C ALA A 198 3.02 14.84 9.91
N VAL A 199 3.43 13.59 10.04
CA VAL A 199 3.06 12.69 11.14
C VAL A 199 4.25 12.55 12.07
N ILE A 200 4.35 13.51 12.99
CA ILE A 200 5.36 13.53 14.05
C ILE A 200 4.85 12.87 15.34
N LEU A 201 5.75 12.15 16.02
CA LEU A 201 5.57 11.73 17.40
C LEU A 201 5.54 12.96 18.29
N LEU A 202 4.44 13.14 19.01
CA LEU A 202 4.43 14.10 20.12
C LEU A 202 5.19 13.43 21.26
N VAL A 203 6.46 13.79 21.45
CA VAL A 203 7.12 13.56 22.73
C VAL A 203 6.40 14.47 23.72
N LEU A 204 5.42 13.91 24.44
CA LEU A 204 4.86 14.60 25.59
C LEU A 204 6.02 14.79 26.57
N PRO A 205 6.28 16.02 27.05
CA PRO A 205 7.31 16.22 28.06
C PRO A 205 7.00 15.32 29.24
N ASP A 206 7.98 14.53 29.64
CA ASP A 206 7.87 13.60 30.75
C ASP A 206 7.46 14.37 32.01
N THR A 207 6.21 14.21 32.43
CA THR A 207 5.68 14.86 33.63
C THR A 207 6.09 14.13 34.92
N THR A 208 7.00 13.14 34.88
CA THR A 208 7.43 12.40 36.08
C THR A 208 8.57 13.06 36.87
N THR A 209 8.88 14.34 36.63
CA THR A 209 9.71 15.13 37.54
C THR A 209 8.87 16.12 38.37
N ARG A 210 8.27 15.61 39.45
CA ARG A 210 7.93 16.39 40.66
C ARG A 210 8.10 15.54 41.91
#